data_AF-A0A551YSL1-F1
#
_entry.id   AF-A0A551YSL1-F1
#
_cell.length_a   1.000
_cell.length_b   1.000
_cell.length_c   1.000
_cell.angle_alpha   90.00
_cell.angle_beta   90.00
_cell.angle_gamma   90.00
#
_symmetry.space_group_name_H-M   'P 1'
#
loop_
_entity.id
_entity.type
_entity.pdbx_description
1 polymer ?
#
loop_
_entity_poly.entity_id
_entity_poly.type
_entity_poly.pdbx_seq_one_letter_code
_entity_poly.pdbx_strand_id
1 'polypeptide(L)' 'MKKLATDSTEHLNKRSLYSHLLGTYRILKKWNSSEDICLAGLYHSIYGTYSYRKSLVNLEQRGIIKAAIGSDAEKLVY' A
#
# COMPACT_ATOMS: atom_id res chain seq x y z
N MET A 1 41.30 7.93 -23.98
CA MET A 1 41.14 7.61 -22.54
C MET A 1 40.74 8.86 -21.76
N LYS A 2 39.79 8.70 -20.82
CA LYS A 2 39.54 9.51 -19.59
C LYS A 2 38.56 10.71 -19.62
N LYS A 3 37.34 10.47 -19.11
CA LYS A 3 36.57 11.18 -18.03
C LYS A 3 35.08 10.80 -18.17
N LEU A 4 34.54 9.84 -17.41
CA LEU A 4 33.98 9.90 -16.04
C LEU A 4 32.86 10.94 -15.80
N ALA A 5 31.69 10.38 -15.46
CA ALA A 5 30.66 10.86 -14.52
C ALA A 5 29.78 12.07 -14.91
N THR A 6 28.52 11.77 -15.24
CA THR A 6 27.30 12.28 -14.57
C THR A 6 26.18 11.34 -15.01
N ASP A 7 25.96 10.23 -14.31
CA ASP A 7 24.93 10.15 -13.27
C ASP A 7 23.76 11.10 -13.56
N SER A 8 22.81 10.60 -14.35
CA SER A 8 21.48 11.16 -14.44
C SER A 8 20.50 10.01 -14.36
N THR A 9 20.67 9.19 -13.33
CA THR A 9 19.65 8.23 -12.91
C THR A 9 18.76 8.88 -11.84
N GLU A 10 18.19 10.04 -12.17
CA GLU A 10 17.07 10.61 -11.41
C GLU A 10 15.73 10.16 -12.00
N HIS A 11 15.59 8.86 -12.28
CA HIS A 11 14.27 8.22 -12.43
C HIS A 11 13.92 7.45 -11.15
N LEU A 12 14.22 8.04 -9.98
CA LEU A 12 13.78 7.50 -8.71
C LEU A 12 12.30 7.83 -8.52
N ASN A 13 11.49 6.90 -9.04
CA ASN A 13 10.05 6.75 -8.84
C ASN A 13 9.62 7.12 -7.40
N LYS A 14 9.27 8.39 -7.16
CA LYS A 14 8.52 8.82 -5.98
C LYS A 14 7.05 8.38 -6.12
N ARG A 15 6.80 7.07 -6.31
CA ARG A 15 5.42 6.55 -6.22
C ARG A 15 4.98 6.69 -4.77
N SER A 16 3.89 7.42 -4.55
CA SER A 16 3.31 7.54 -3.22
C SER A 16 2.82 6.16 -2.76
N LEU A 17 2.78 5.95 -1.43
CA LEU A 17 2.17 4.76 -0.86
C LEU A 17 0.74 4.56 -1.39
N TYR A 18 -0.03 5.64 -1.54
CA TYR A 18 -1.37 5.58 -2.14
C TYR A 18 -1.36 4.98 -3.56
N SER A 19 -0.44 5.42 -4.43
CA SER A 19 -0.30 4.84 -5.77
C SER A 19 0.10 3.36 -5.76
N HIS A 20 0.91 2.94 -4.79
CA HIS A 20 1.25 1.53 -4.59
C HIS A 20 0.03 0.70 -4.20
N LEU A 21 -0.69 1.14 -3.15
CA LEU A 21 -1.89 0.48 -2.63
C LEU A 21 -3.01 0.40 -3.67
N LEU A 22 -3.24 1.49 -4.40
CA LEU A 22 -4.22 1.52 -5.50
C LEU A 22 -3.81 0.58 -6.64
N GLY A 23 -2.51 0.45 -6.91
CA GLY A 23 -1.98 -0.53 -7.85
C GLY A 23 -2.34 -1.97 -7.46
N THR A 24 -2.13 -2.31 -6.18
CA THR A 24 -2.51 -3.61 -5.60
C THR A 24 -4.00 -3.89 -5.76
N TYR A 25 -4.86 -2.94 -5.36
CA TYR A 25 -6.32 -3.05 -5.53
C TYR A 25 -6.71 -3.37 -6.99
N ARG A 26 -6.14 -2.62 -7.94
CA ARG A 26 -6.46 -2.77 -9.37
C ARG A 26 -6.02 -4.13 -9.92
N ILE A 27 -4.92 -4.69 -9.44
CA ILE A 27 -4.47 -6.04 -9.84
C ILE A 27 -5.43 -7.09 -9.30
N LEU A 28 -5.81 -7.01 -8.03
CA LEU A 28 -6.75 -7.96 -7.41
C LEU A 28 -8.13 -7.93 -8.08
N LYS A 29 -8.63 -6.72 -8.42
CA LYS A 29 -9.86 -6.57 -9.21
C LYS A 29 -9.73 -7.20 -10.59
N LYS A 30 -8.58 -7.03 -11.27
CA LYS A 30 -8.34 -7.66 -12.58
C LYS A 30 -8.30 -9.19 -12.49
N TRP A 31 -7.90 -9.74 -11.36
CA TRP A 31 -7.94 -11.17 -11.08
C TRP A 31 -9.30 -11.67 -10.60
N ASN A 32 -10.33 -10.81 -10.63
CA ASN A 32 -11.68 -11.13 -10.21
C ASN A 32 -11.76 -11.66 -8.76
N SER A 33 -10.85 -11.19 -7.90
CA SER A 33 -10.86 -11.48 -6.47
C SER A 33 -12.11 -10.89 -5.79
N SER A 34 -12.49 -11.42 -4.63
CA SER A 34 -13.57 -10.84 -3.85
C SER A 34 -13.27 -9.39 -3.45
N GLU A 35 -14.31 -8.60 -3.20
CA GLU A 35 -14.14 -7.20 -2.82
C GLU A 35 -13.36 -7.07 -1.51
N ASP A 36 -13.55 -8.00 -0.57
CA ASP A 36 -12.80 -8.04 0.69
C ASP A 36 -11.29 -8.18 0.47
N ILE A 37 -10.88 -9.04 -0.47
CA ILE A 37 -9.47 -9.22 -0.83
C ILE A 37 -8.92 -7.96 -1.50
N CYS A 38 -9.70 -7.34 -2.39
CA CYS A 38 -9.29 -6.12 -3.06
C CYS A 38 -9.09 -4.98 -2.07
N LEU A 39 -10.06 -4.76 -1.17
CA LEU A 39 -10.00 -3.75 -0.12
C LEU A 39 -8.88 -4.03 0.88
N ALA A 40 -8.66 -5.30 1.25
CA ALA A 40 -7.50 -5.67 2.05
C ALA A 40 -6.18 -5.28 1.38
N GLY A 41 -6.04 -5.55 0.07
CA GLY A 41 -4.88 -5.12 -0.71
C GLY A 41 -4.68 -3.61 -0.77
N LEU A 42 -5.78 -2.83 -0.78
CA LEU A 42 -5.73 -1.36 -0.73
C LEU A 42 -5.28 -0.84 0.65
N TYR A 43 -5.51 -1.59 1.73
CA TYR A 43 -5.20 -1.18 3.09
C TYR A 43 -4.03 -1.95 3.73
N HIS A 44 -3.36 -2.86 3.01
CA HIS A 44 -2.38 -3.83 3.53
C HIS A 44 -1.13 -3.27 4.24
N SER A 45 -0.98 -1.94 4.29
CA SER A 45 0.14 -1.24 4.91
C SER A 45 -0.31 -0.03 5.73
N ILE A 46 -1.62 0.08 5.98
CA ILE A 46 -2.22 1.18 6.75
C ILE A 46 -1.69 1.21 8.19
N TYR A 47 -1.47 0.02 8.80
CA TYR A 47 -0.90 -0.15 10.14
C TYR A 47 0.63 -0.07 10.17
N GLY A 48 1.25 0.36 9.08
CA GLY A 48 2.70 0.37 8.90
C GLY A 48 3.23 -0.98 8.44
N THR A 49 4.37 -0.94 7.76
CA THR A 49 5.15 -2.13 7.39
C THR A 49 6.61 -1.86 7.75
N TYR A 50 7.44 -2.90 7.80
CA TYR A 50 8.88 -2.77 8.08
C TYR A 50 9.57 -1.69 7.21
N SER A 51 9.09 -1.51 5.97
CA SER A 51 9.58 -0.50 5.01
C SER A 51 9.01 0.91 5.22
N TYR A 52 7.88 1.05 5.91
CA TYR A 52 7.24 2.33 6.27
C TYR A 52 7.23 2.45 7.80
N ARG A 53 8.34 2.93 8.36
CA ARG A 53 8.60 2.99 9.83
C ARG A 53 7.61 3.83 10.65
N LYS A 54 6.57 4.41 10.04
CA LYS A 54 5.55 5.20 10.71
C LYS A 54 4.19 4.61 10.39
N SER A 55 3.54 4.02 11.38
CA SER A 55 2.13 3.63 11.24
C SER A 55 1.33 4.86 10.84
N LEU A 56 0.52 4.76 9.79
CA LEU A 56 -0.33 5.88 9.36
C LEU A 56 -1.55 6.02 10.27
N VAL A 57 -1.91 4.95 10.97
CA VAL A 57 -3.01 4.92 11.93
C VAL A 57 -2.61 4.16 13.20
N ASN A 58 -3.08 4.63 14.35
CA ASN A 58 -2.93 3.89 15.61
C ASN A 58 -3.94 2.74 15.68
N LEU A 59 -3.68 1.73 16.51
CA LEU A 59 -4.60 0.61 16.73
C LEU A 59 -5.99 1.06 17.22
N GLU A 60 -6.07 2.20 17.89
CA GLU A 60 -7.34 2.83 18.30
C GLU A 60 -8.22 3.23 17.10
N GLN A 61 -7.62 3.50 15.94
CA GLN A 61 -8.32 3.84 14.70
C GLN A 61 -8.72 2.59 13.89
N ARG A 62 -8.40 1.38 14.39
CA ARG A 62 -8.77 0.11 13.75
C ARG A 62 -10.28 0.00 13.53
N GLY A 63 -11.09 0.50 14.46
CA GLY A 63 -12.55 0.55 14.32
C GLY A 63 -13.01 1.37 13.11
N ILE A 64 -12.31 2.47 12.81
CA ILE A 64 -12.60 3.34 11.65
C ILE A 64 -12.26 2.60 10.36
N ILE A 65 -11.12 1.92 10.32
CA ILE A 65 -10.72 1.13 9.14
C ILE A 65 -11.70 -0.02 8.93
N LYS A 66 -12.05 -0.77 9.98
CA LYS A 66 -13.04 -1.84 9.93
C LYS A 66 -14.40 -1.36 9.42
N ALA A 67 -14.83 -0.17 9.84
CA ALA A 67 -16.07 0.44 9.35
C ALA A 67 -15.98 0.85 7.86
N ALA A 68 -14.79 1.22 7.38
CA ALA A 68 -14.57 1.65 6.01
C ALA A 68 -14.45 0.48 5.01
N ILE A 69 -13.77 -0.61 5.37
CA ILE A 69 -13.49 -1.73 4.46
C ILE A 69 -14.27 -3.01 4.77
N GLY A 70 -14.99 -3.05 5.89
CA GLY A 70 -15.68 -4.23 6.35
C GLY A 70 -14.81 -5.12 7.24
N SER A 71 -15.49 -5.98 8.01
CA SER A 71 -14.83 -6.84 8.99
C SER A 71 -13.92 -7.88 8.37
N ASP A 72 -14.29 -8.43 7.21
CA ASP A 72 -13.53 -9.51 6.58
C ASP A 72 -12.30 -9.00 5.85
N ALA A 73 -12.38 -7.85 5.18
CA ALA A 73 -11.21 -7.16 4.64
C ALA A 73 -10.24 -6.73 5.76
N GLU A 74 -10.73 -6.19 6.87
CA GLU A 74 -9.88 -5.72 7.97
C GLU A 74 -9.11 -6.85 8.64
N LYS A 75 -9.73 -8.03 8.83
CA LYS A 75 -9.04 -9.23 9.33
C LYS A 75 -7.85 -9.67 8.46
N LEU A 76 -7.85 -9.32 7.17
CA LEU A 76 -6.76 -9.67 6.26
C LEU A 76 -5.60 -8.65 6.30
N VAL A 77 -5.83 -7.46 6.87
CA VAL A 77 -4.86 -6.36 6.92
C VAL A 77 -4.03 -6.37 8.21
N TYR A 78 -4.55 -6.95 9.29
CA TYR A 78 -3.91 -7.05 10.62
C TYR A 78 -3.40 -8.47 10.88
#